data_AF-A0AA87M206-F1
#
_entry.id   AF-A0AA87M206-F1
#
_cell.length_a   1.000
_cell.length_b   1.000
_cell.length_c   1.000
_cell.angle_alpha   90.00
_cell.angle_beta   90.00
_cell.angle_gamma   90.00
#
_symmetry.space_group_name_H-M   'P 1'
#
loop_
_entity.id
_entity.type
_entity.pdbx_description
1 polymer ?
#
loop_
_entity_poly.entity_id
_entity_poly.type
_entity_poly.pdbx_seq_one_letter_code
_entity_poly.pdbx_strand_id
1 'polypeptide(L)'
;MTAKTIGIIGGGQLGRMLAMAAARLNFQTLILEPQADCPAAQLANEQIVAAYDDPSALAELAKRCDVVTYEFENVPVVAAERLAQAVAVYPPPKALEMAQDRLTEKRFINDCGIPTARFHAVDSQADLEAALADFGGQGVLKTRRLGYDGKGQRVYRSPADSAEGGYAALGSVPLILESFVSFEREISIIAARGLDGAIACYDPAENIHRDGILHTSTLPASISDETAAAAREAAEKILAALGYVGVIGIEFFALADGSLIANEMAPRVHNSGHWTEAACIVSQFEQHIRAVAGLPLGNPVRHSDCVMQNLIGDDILSVPDWLRRDDVLVHLYGKTESRPGRKMGHVTQLRR
;
A
#
# COMPACT_ATOMS: atom_id res chain seq x y z
N MET A 1 -26.68 10.99 -14.45
CA MET A 1 -26.33 9.92 -13.50
C MET A 1 -26.84 10.38 -12.13
N THR A 2 -27.66 9.59 -11.44
CA THR A 2 -27.90 9.81 -10.01
C THR A 2 -26.54 9.81 -9.31
N ALA A 3 -26.30 10.78 -8.43
CA ALA A 3 -25.05 10.82 -7.66
C ALA A 3 -24.95 9.52 -6.85
N LYS A 4 -23.90 8.74 -7.09
CA LYS A 4 -23.60 7.57 -6.26
C LYS A 4 -22.76 7.99 -5.06
N THR A 5 -22.98 7.34 -3.93
CA THR A 5 -22.20 7.53 -2.71
C THR A 5 -21.21 6.39 -2.54
N ILE A 6 -19.93 6.73 -2.39
CA ILE A 6 -18.85 5.78 -2.11
C ILE A 6 -18.50 5.87 -0.62
N GLY A 7 -18.67 4.77 0.10
CA GLY A 7 -18.20 4.64 1.47
C GLY A 7 -16.69 4.38 1.49
N ILE A 8 -15.95 5.03 2.39
CA ILE A 8 -14.50 4.81 2.55
C ILE A 8 -14.22 4.53 4.03
N ILE A 9 -13.67 3.35 4.32
CA ILE A 9 -13.20 3.00 5.67
C ILE A 9 -11.76 3.49 5.86
N GLY A 10 -11.56 4.31 6.87
CA GLY A 10 -10.31 5.03 7.13
C GLY A 10 -10.36 6.47 6.63
N GLY A 11 -9.87 7.39 7.46
CA GLY A 11 -9.92 8.83 7.23
C GLY A 11 -8.56 9.49 7.07
N GLY A 12 -7.50 8.72 6.83
CA GLY A 12 -6.14 9.18 6.61
C GLY A 12 -5.94 9.92 5.28
N GLN A 13 -4.67 10.10 4.90
CA GLN A 13 -4.34 10.84 3.69
C GLN A 13 -4.77 10.14 2.40
N LEU A 14 -4.87 8.81 2.40
CA LEU A 14 -5.22 8.07 1.20
C LEU A 14 -6.72 8.21 0.93
N GLY A 15 -7.54 8.13 1.97
CA GLY A 15 -8.98 8.41 1.96
C GLY A 15 -9.27 9.85 1.55
N ARG A 16 -8.45 10.82 2.01
CA ARG A 16 -8.52 12.21 1.56
C ARG A 16 -8.32 12.34 0.05
N MET A 17 -7.28 11.70 -0.48
CA MET A 17 -6.97 11.76 -1.92
C MET A 17 -8.00 10.99 -2.76
N LEU A 18 -8.56 9.91 -2.24
CA LEU A 18 -9.71 9.22 -2.84
C LEU A 18 -10.95 10.13 -2.89
N ALA A 19 -11.25 10.86 -1.82
CA ALA A 19 -12.36 11.81 -1.78
C ALA A 19 -12.18 12.95 -2.79
N MET A 20 -10.96 13.49 -2.95
CA MET A 20 -10.64 14.47 -4.00
C MET A 20 -10.95 13.95 -5.40
N ALA A 21 -10.51 12.71 -5.70
CA ALA A 21 -10.74 12.09 -6.99
C ALA A 21 -12.22 11.76 -7.23
N ALA A 22 -12.93 11.31 -6.19
CA ALA A 22 -14.36 11.03 -6.23
C ALA A 22 -15.17 12.29 -6.55
N ALA A 23 -14.87 13.41 -5.88
CA ALA A 23 -15.55 14.68 -6.11
C ALA A 23 -15.39 15.18 -7.56
N ARG A 24 -14.20 15.03 -8.16
CA ARG A 24 -13.96 15.35 -9.58
C ARG A 24 -14.85 14.57 -10.54
N LEU A 25 -15.24 13.35 -10.17
CA LEU A 25 -16.10 12.46 -10.95
C LEU A 25 -17.57 12.53 -10.53
N ASN A 26 -17.95 13.53 -9.72
CA ASN A 26 -19.33 13.75 -9.24
C ASN A 26 -19.88 12.58 -8.37
N PHE A 27 -19.00 11.93 -7.61
CA PHE A 27 -19.38 11.02 -6.53
C PHE A 27 -19.44 11.73 -5.19
N GLN A 28 -20.39 11.34 -4.36
CA GLN A 28 -20.39 11.70 -2.95
C GLN A 28 -19.54 10.69 -2.17
N THR A 29 -18.91 11.11 -1.08
CA THR A 29 -18.14 10.20 -0.21
C THR A 29 -18.58 10.28 1.24
N LEU A 30 -18.69 9.11 1.88
CA LEU A 30 -19.00 8.94 3.31
C LEU A 30 -17.83 8.23 4.00
N ILE A 31 -17.18 8.87 4.96
CA ILE A 31 -16.01 8.31 5.66
C ILE A 31 -16.44 7.61 6.95
N LEU A 32 -15.94 6.40 7.20
CA LEU A 32 -15.99 5.75 8.51
C LEU A 32 -14.60 5.81 9.15
N GLU A 33 -14.46 6.57 10.24
CA GLU A 33 -13.17 6.78 10.92
C GLU A 33 -13.38 7.14 12.41
N PRO A 34 -12.67 6.48 13.35
CA PRO A 34 -12.72 6.82 14.78
C PRO A 34 -12.36 8.27 15.12
N GLN A 35 -11.41 8.86 14.40
CA GLN A 35 -11.01 10.25 14.61
C GLN A 35 -11.98 11.23 13.92
N ALA A 36 -12.70 12.04 14.71
CA ALA A 36 -13.43 13.21 14.18
C ALA A 36 -12.48 14.20 13.49
N ASP A 37 -12.95 14.87 12.44
CA ASP A 37 -12.18 15.86 11.67
C ASP A 37 -10.86 15.29 11.10
N CYS A 38 -10.87 14.00 10.75
CA CYS A 38 -9.75 13.33 10.11
C CYS A 38 -9.38 13.97 8.76
N PRO A 39 -8.15 13.74 8.24
CA PRO A 39 -7.73 14.26 6.94
C PRO A 39 -8.73 14.11 5.79
N ALA A 40 -9.44 12.98 5.71
CA ALA A 40 -10.44 12.73 4.68
C ALA A 40 -11.76 13.50 4.90
N ALA A 41 -12.17 13.69 6.16
CA ALA A 41 -13.40 14.42 6.49
C ALA A 41 -13.37 15.89 6.02
N GLN A 42 -12.17 16.46 5.82
CA GLN A 42 -12.01 17.81 5.28
C GLN A 42 -12.54 17.96 3.84
N LEU A 43 -12.70 16.85 3.11
CA LEU A 43 -13.10 16.84 1.69
C LEU A 43 -14.28 15.90 1.39
N ALA A 44 -14.67 15.07 2.35
CA ALA A 44 -15.83 14.21 2.22
C ALA A 44 -17.13 14.97 2.43
N ASN A 45 -18.23 14.41 1.93
CA ASN A 45 -19.56 15.00 2.12
C ASN A 45 -20.05 14.78 3.54
N GLU A 46 -19.77 13.61 4.11
CA GLU A 46 -20.22 13.21 5.44
C GLU A 46 -19.21 12.27 6.12
N GLN A 47 -19.25 12.19 7.45
CA GLN A 47 -18.42 11.30 8.27
C GLN A 47 -19.27 10.56 9.32
N ILE A 48 -19.03 9.27 9.49
CA ILE A 48 -19.44 8.47 10.64
C ILE A 48 -18.22 8.33 11.57
N VAL A 49 -18.33 8.87 12.79
CA VAL A 49 -17.29 8.80 13.81
C VAL A 49 -17.51 7.57 14.69
N ALA A 50 -16.85 6.46 14.35
CA ALA A 50 -17.00 5.19 15.07
C ALA A 50 -15.80 4.26 14.85
N ALA A 51 -15.69 3.20 15.66
CA ALA A 51 -14.72 2.14 15.44
C ALA A 51 -14.98 1.42 14.11
N TYR A 52 -13.91 0.92 13.48
CA TYR A 52 -13.99 0.25 12.18
C TYR A 52 -14.81 -1.06 12.20
N ASP A 53 -14.97 -1.67 13.37
CA ASP A 53 -15.72 -2.89 13.60
C ASP A 53 -17.07 -2.64 14.30
N ASP A 54 -17.47 -1.37 14.51
CA ASP A 54 -18.75 -1.04 15.13
C ASP A 54 -19.93 -1.54 14.25
N PRO A 55 -20.75 -2.48 14.74
CA PRO A 55 -21.81 -3.08 13.93
C PRO A 55 -22.86 -2.08 13.43
N SER A 56 -23.16 -1.05 14.23
CA SER A 56 -24.17 -0.04 13.91
C SER A 56 -23.64 0.92 12.84
N ALA A 57 -22.38 1.35 12.97
CA ALA A 57 -21.71 2.19 12.00
C ALA A 57 -21.53 1.50 10.65
N LEU A 58 -21.17 0.20 10.65
CA LEU A 58 -21.08 -0.59 9.42
C LEU A 58 -22.45 -0.75 8.75
N ALA A 59 -23.51 -0.99 9.52
CA ALA A 59 -24.86 -1.06 8.98
C ALA A 59 -25.33 0.28 8.41
N GLU A 60 -25.00 1.40 9.07
CA GLU A 60 -25.28 2.74 8.56
C GLU A 60 -24.52 3.02 7.26
N LEU A 61 -23.22 2.71 7.21
CA LEU A 61 -22.38 2.88 6.02
C LEU A 61 -22.96 2.09 4.84
N ALA A 62 -23.28 0.81 5.03
CA ALA A 62 -23.86 -0.04 3.99
C ALA A 62 -25.22 0.46 3.50
N LYS A 63 -26.04 1.04 4.38
CA LYS A 63 -27.36 1.58 4.01
C LYS A 63 -27.25 2.83 3.13
N ARG A 64 -26.19 3.61 3.30
CA ARG A 64 -26.05 4.96 2.71
C ARG A 64 -25.14 5.01 1.49
N CYS A 65 -24.41 3.94 1.20
CA CYS A 65 -23.46 3.87 0.10
C CYS A 65 -23.91 2.86 -0.96
N ASP A 66 -23.59 3.16 -2.22
CA ASP A 66 -23.78 2.23 -3.33
C ASP A 66 -22.64 1.21 -3.43
N VAL A 67 -21.45 1.60 -2.96
CA VAL A 67 -20.23 0.78 -2.90
C VAL A 67 -19.36 1.25 -1.74
N VAL A 68 -18.61 0.34 -1.13
CA VAL A 68 -17.66 0.65 -0.07
C VAL A 68 -16.25 0.22 -0.48
N THR A 69 -15.27 1.06 -0.16
CA THR A 69 -13.83 0.78 -0.25
C THR A 69 -13.14 1.10 1.08
N TYR A 70 -11.84 0.83 1.18
CA TYR A 70 -11.00 1.10 2.33
C TYR A 70 -9.65 1.69 1.90
N GLU A 71 -9.07 2.55 2.74
CA GLU A 71 -7.82 3.25 2.43
C GLU A 71 -6.56 2.66 3.09
N PHE A 72 -6.68 1.71 4.03
CA PHE A 72 -5.56 1.14 4.77
C PHE A 72 -5.68 -0.38 4.97
N GLU A 73 -4.56 -1.11 5.09
CA GLU A 73 -4.57 -2.59 5.14
C GLU A 73 -5.01 -3.18 6.48
N ASN A 74 -5.12 -2.39 7.54
CA ASN A 74 -5.49 -2.86 8.87
C ASN A 74 -7.00 -2.77 9.16
N VAL A 75 -7.84 -2.56 8.15
CA VAL A 75 -9.29 -2.69 8.31
C VAL A 75 -9.61 -4.11 8.79
N PRO A 76 -10.36 -4.29 9.89
CA PRO A 76 -10.71 -5.63 10.34
C PRO A 76 -11.38 -6.43 9.22
N VAL A 77 -10.85 -7.61 8.87
CA VAL A 77 -11.40 -8.45 7.80
C VAL A 77 -12.89 -8.75 8.05
N VAL A 78 -13.24 -9.01 9.31
CA VAL A 78 -14.63 -9.25 9.75
C VAL A 78 -15.56 -8.07 9.44
N ALA A 79 -15.06 -6.83 9.51
CA ALA A 79 -15.84 -5.64 9.14
C ALA A 79 -16.11 -5.60 7.63
N ALA A 80 -15.09 -5.88 6.82
CA ALA A 80 -15.23 -5.95 5.36
C ALA A 80 -16.16 -7.10 4.93
N GLU A 81 -16.04 -8.28 5.56
CA GLU A 81 -16.93 -9.43 5.34
C GLU A 81 -18.39 -9.10 5.70
N ARG A 82 -18.62 -8.43 6.83
CA ARG A 82 -19.95 -8.02 7.25
C ARG A 82 -20.56 -7.02 6.27
N LEU A 83 -19.80 -6.02 5.82
CA LEU A 83 -20.27 -5.07 4.81
C LEU A 83 -20.61 -5.76 3.49
N ALA A 84 -19.77 -6.71 3.07
CA ALA A 84 -19.97 -7.46 1.82
C ALA A 84 -21.26 -8.29 1.79
N GLN A 85 -21.91 -8.52 2.94
CA GLN A 85 -23.24 -9.15 3.02
C GLN A 85 -24.38 -8.20 2.63
N ALA A 86 -24.15 -6.88 2.65
CA ALA A 86 -25.19 -5.86 2.48
C ALA A 86 -24.93 -4.90 1.31
N VAL A 87 -23.67 -4.62 0.99
CA VAL A 87 -23.25 -3.68 -0.07
C VAL A 87 -22.00 -4.22 -0.78
N ALA A 88 -21.77 -3.80 -2.03
CA ALA A 88 -20.54 -4.16 -2.73
C ALA A 88 -19.32 -3.57 -1.99
N VAL A 89 -18.31 -4.41 -1.72
CA VAL A 89 -17.05 -4.01 -1.08
C VAL A 89 -15.89 -4.33 -1.99
N TYR A 90 -15.10 -3.33 -2.33
CA TYR A 90 -13.91 -3.47 -3.15
C TYR A 90 -12.72 -2.73 -2.55
N PRO A 91 -11.52 -3.31 -2.57
CA PRO A 91 -11.21 -4.68 -2.99
C PRO A 91 -11.87 -5.75 -2.10
N PRO A 92 -11.98 -7.02 -2.56
CA PRO A 92 -12.72 -8.05 -1.81
C PRO A 92 -12.07 -8.33 -0.43
N PRO A 93 -12.82 -8.75 0.61
CA PRO A 93 -12.27 -9.02 1.94
C PRO A 93 -11.09 -10.00 1.96
N LYS A 94 -11.09 -10.98 1.05
CA LYS A 94 -9.96 -11.90 0.83
C LYS A 94 -8.64 -11.18 0.55
N ALA A 95 -8.65 -10.03 -0.13
CA ALA A 95 -7.44 -9.26 -0.39
C ALA A 95 -6.82 -8.68 0.90
N LEU A 96 -7.65 -8.20 1.84
CA LEU A 96 -7.19 -7.80 3.18
C LEU A 96 -6.66 -9.00 3.95
N GLU A 97 -7.38 -10.12 3.93
CA GLU A 97 -6.96 -11.33 4.63
C GLU A 97 -5.58 -11.81 4.18
N MET A 98 -5.32 -11.81 2.86
CA MET A 98 -4.03 -12.24 2.31
C MET A 98 -2.91 -11.25 2.69
N ALA A 99 -3.16 -9.95 2.72
CA ALA A 99 -2.13 -8.93 2.98
C ALA A 99 -1.84 -8.68 4.48
N GLN A 100 -2.76 -9.05 5.39
CA GLN A 100 -2.60 -8.77 6.83
C GLN A 100 -1.62 -9.69 7.55
N ASP A 101 -1.26 -10.83 6.95
CA ASP A 101 -0.36 -11.82 7.53
C ASP A 101 0.78 -12.14 6.56
N ARG A 102 2.01 -11.74 6.90
CA ARG A 102 3.20 -11.88 6.05
C ARG A 102 3.45 -13.31 5.57
N LEU A 103 3.10 -14.32 6.38
CA LEU A 103 3.27 -15.71 5.99
C LEU A 103 2.22 -16.12 4.95
N THR A 104 0.96 -15.75 5.18
CA THR A 104 -0.14 -15.97 4.23
C THR A 104 0.13 -15.24 2.92
N GLU A 105 0.55 -13.98 3.00
CA GLU A 105 0.90 -13.15 1.85
C GLU A 105 1.97 -13.80 0.98
N LYS A 106 3.12 -14.18 1.57
CA LYS A 106 4.21 -14.77 0.78
C LYS A 106 3.84 -16.12 0.19
N ARG A 107 3.06 -16.94 0.91
CA ARG A 107 2.53 -18.20 0.36
C ARG A 107 1.63 -17.92 -0.83
N PHE A 108 0.71 -16.96 -0.71
CA PHE A 108 -0.18 -16.56 -1.79
C PHE A 108 0.57 -16.03 -3.02
N ILE A 109 1.59 -15.19 -2.82
CA ILE A 109 2.43 -14.68 -3.92
C ILE A 109 3.19 -15.84 -4.59
N ASN A 110 3.75 -16.78 -3.81
CA ASN A 110 4.41 -17.97 -4.36
C ASN A 110 3.43 -18.88 -5.12
N ASP A 111 2.19 -19.04 -4.64
CA ASP A 111 1.14 -19.81 -5.32
C ASP A 111 0.73 -19.17 -6.65
N CYS A 112 0.93 -17.86 -6.80
CA CYS A 112 0.80 -17.15 -8.07
C CYS A 112 2.02 -17.34 -9.01
N GLY A 113 3.02 -18.13 -8.60
CA GLY A 113 4.24 -18.38 -9.36
C GLY A 113 5.23 -17.22 -9.33
N ILE A 114 5.15 -16.33 -8.33
CA ILE A 114 6.02 -15.16 -8.19
C ILE A 114 7.02 -15.44 -7.06
N PRO A 115 8.34 -15.35 -7.31
CA PRO A 115 9.33 -15.59 -6.27
C PRO A 115 9.25 -14.57 -5.12
N THR A 116 9.43 -15.03 -3.89
CA THR A 116 9.63 -14.20 -2.69
C THR A 116 10.97 -14.55 -2.02
N ALA A 117 11.44 -13.72 -1.09
CA ALA A 117 12.57 -14.08 -0.24
C ALA A 117 12.29 -15.41 0.46
N ARG A 118 13.29 -16.31 0.58
CA ARG A 118 13.10 -17.56 1.36
C ARG A 118 12.65 -17.20 2.77
N PHE A 119 11.69 -17.94 3.31
CA PHE A 119 11.14 -17.67 4.62
C PHE A 119 10.81 -18.94 5.41
N HIS A 120 10.77 -18.80 6.73
CA HIS A 120 10.29 -19.82 7.67
C HIS A 120 9.22 -19.22 8.59
N ALA A 121 8.18 -20.01 8.89
CA ALA A 121 7.29 -19.71 10.00
C ALA A 121 8.02 -19.96 11.33
N VAL A 122 7.85 -19.05 12.29
CA VAL A 122 8.51 -19.13 13.60
C VAL A 122 7.44 -18.96 14.67
N ASP A 123 7.01 -20.08 15.26
CA ASP A 123 5.97 -20.12 16.30
C ASP A 123 6.56 -20.46 17.70
N SER A 124 7.89 -20.59 17.78
CA SER A 124 8.64 -20.84 19.00
C SER A 124 10.10 -20.38 18.90
N GLN A 125 10.80 -20.35 20.03
CA GLN A 125 12.24 -20.08 20.07
C GLN A 125 13.06 -21.17 19.34
N ALA A 126 12.62 -22.42 19.38
CA ALA A 126 13.29 -23.52 18.67
C ALA A 126 13.16 -23.37 17.14
N ASP A 127 12.00 -22.92 16.65
CA ASP A 127 11.80 -22.63 15.23
C ASP A 127 12.71 -21.50 14.76
N LEU A 128 12.90 -20.47 15.58
CA LEU A 128 13.82 -19.36 15.27
C LEU A 128 15.26 -19.86 15.09
N GLU A 129 15.74 -20.67 16.02
CA GLU A 129 17.09 -21.22 15.99
C GLU A 129 17.30 -22.13 14.78
N ALA A 130 16.33 -23.00 14.47
CA ALA A 130 16.36 -23.86 13.30
C ALA A 130 16.34 -23.07 11.98
N ALA A 131 15.48 -22.05 11.89
CA ALA A 131 15.38 -21.19 10.71
C ALA A 131 16.65 -20.36 10.48
N LEU A 132 17.24 -19.82 11.55
CA LEU A 132 18.53 -19.12 11.47
C LEU A 132 19.64 -20.07 11.02
N ALA A 133 19.66 -21.32 11.49
CA ALA A 133 20.65 -22.30 11.03
C ALA A 133 20.56 -22.57 9.52
N ASP A 134 19.35 -22.68 8.95
CA ASP A 134 19.13 -22.83 7.50
C ASP A 134 19.62 -21.61 6.69
N PHE A 135 19.53 -20.41 7.26
CA PHE A 135 20.00 -19.17 6.64
C PHE A 135 21.43 -18.78 7.03
N GLY A 136 22.21 -19.70 7.60
CA GLY A 136 23.60 -19.43 7.97
C GLY A 136 23.76 -18.36 9.04
N GLY A 137 22.83 -18.30 10.00
CA GLY A 137 22.80 -17.35 11.12
C GLY A 137 22.34 -15.94 10.74
N GLN A 138 21.78 -15.75 9.54
CA GLN A 138 21.39 -14.44 9.03
C GLN A 138 19.89 -14.40 8.70
N GLY A 139 19.29 -13.22 8.79
CA GLY A 139 17.92 -13.02 8.36
C GLY A 139 17.22 -11.86 9.08
N VAL A 140 16.00 -11.60 8.67
CA VAL A 140 15.14 -10.58 9.26
C VAL A 140 13.94 -11.27 9.87
N LEU A 141 13.88 -11.30 11.19
CA LEU A 141 12.76 -11.82 11.95
C LEU A 141 11.70 -10.72 12.07
N LYS A 142 10.45 -11.00 11.72
CA LYS A 142 9.34 -10.03 11.73
C LYS A 142 8.12 -10.62 12.40
N THR A 143 7.30 -9.79 13.06
CA THR A 143 5.94 -10.17 13.42
C THR A 143 5.13 -10.41 12.16
N ARG A 144 4.29 -11.46 12.15
CA ARG A 144 3.47 -11.79 10.96
C ARG A 144 2.39 -10.75 10.67
N ARG A 145 1.89 -10.07 11.71
CA ARG A 145 0.82 -9.08 11.61
C ARG A 145 1.24 -7.76 12.26
N LEU A 146 0.57 -6.68 11.87
CA LEU A 146 0.67 -5.35 12.50
C LEU A 146 2.08 -4.72 12.52
N GLY A 147 3.05 -5.29 11.78
CA GLY A 147 4.37 -4.69 11.62
C GLY A 147 4.35 -3.63 10.51
N TYR A 148 4.77 -2.41 10.82
CA TYR A 148 4.85 -1.28 9.89
C TYR A 148 6.10 -0.43 10.17
N ASP A 149 6.64 0.23 9.14
CA ASP A 149 7.78 1.16 9.22
C ASP A 149 8.94 0.63 10.12
N GLY A 150 9.28 -0.65 9.98
CA GLY A 150 10.36 -1.31 10.73
C GLY A 150 10.11 -1.63 12.21
N LYS A 151 8.87 -1.48 12.72
CA LYS A 151 8.48 -1.97 14.04
C LYS A 151 8.16 -3.47 14.00
N GLY A 152 8.45 -4.16 15.11
CA GLY A 152 8.18 -5.60 15.23
C GLY A 152 9.15 -6.46 14.42
N GLN A 153 10.38 -5.99 14.18
CA GLN A 153 11.41 -6.77 13.50
C GLN A 153 12.74 -6.76 14.24
N ARG A 154 13.53 -7.81 14.02
CA ARG A 154 14.90 -7.95 14.51
C ARG A 154 15.77 -8.49 13.37
N VAL A 155 16.93 -7.86 13.16
CA VAL A 155 17.87 -8.23 12.11
C VAL A 155 19.02 -9.03 12.71
N TYR A 156 19.29 -10.19 12.13
CA TYR A 156 20.45 -11.03 12.40
C TYR A 156 21.41 -10.89 11.22
N ARG A 157 22.55 -10.23 11.43
CA ARG A 157 23.56 -9.95 10.40
C ARG A 157 24.67 -10.97 10.36
N SER A 158 24.84 -11.77 11.41
CA SER A 158 25.88 -12.79 11.44
C SER A 158 25.52 -13.95 12.38
N PRO A 159 26.14 -15.13 12.20
CA PRO A 159 26.02 -16.23 13.16
C PRO A 159 26.42 -15.90 14.60
N ALA A 160 27.16 -14.81 14.81
CA ALA A 160 27.55 -14.36 16.15
C ALA A 160 26.42 -13.62 16.89
N ASP A 161 25.36 -13.20 16.17
CA ASP A 161 24.22 -12.53 16.77
C ASP A 161 23.38 -13.57 17.55
N SER A 162 23.28 -13.40 18.87
CA SER A 162 22.55 -14.36 19.71
C SER A 162 21.06 -14.40 19.35
N ALA A 163 20.59 -15.59 18.99
CA ALA A 163 19.17 -15.90 18.80
C ALA A 163 18.40 -16.00 20.12
N GLU A 164 19.10 -16.16 21.26
CA GLU A 164 18.50 -16.43 22.56
C GLU A 164 17.48 -15.35 22.94
N GLY A 165 16.28 -15.81 23.31
CA GLY A 165 15.16 -14.95 23.67
C GLY A 165 14.60 -14.10 22.52
N GLY A 166 15.05 -14.30 21.28
CA GLY A 166 14.61 -13.54 20.11
C GLY A 166 13.10 -13.63 19.86
N TYR A 167 12.52 -14.82 20.04
CA TYR A 167 11.08 -15.03 19.92
C TYR A 167 10.29 -14.24 20.98
N ALA A 168 10.73 -14.35 22.24
CA ALA A 168 10.11 -13.64 23.36
C ALA A 168 10.26 -12.12 23.27
N ALA A 169 11.40 -11.64 22.73
CA ALA A 169 11.65 -10.22 22.52
C ALA A 169 10.67 -9.56 21.53
N LEU A 170 10.09 -10.33 20.61
CA LEU A 170 9.02 -9.89 19.72
C LEU A 170 7.62 -10.28 20.22
N GLY A 171 7.49 -10.62 21.50
CA GLY A 171 6.21 -10.79 22.19
C GLY A 171 5.64 -12.20 22.20
N SER A 172 6.42 -13.21 21.79
CA SER A 172 5.98 -14.61 21.75
C SER A 172 4.69 -14.82 20.91
N VAL A 173 4.55 -14.05 19.84
CA VAL A 173 3.47 -14.17 18.85
C VAL A 173 3.99 -14.85 17.59
N PRO A 174 3.12 -15.33 16.68
CA PRO A 174 3.58 -15.90 15.41
C PRO A 174 4.49 -14.92 14.62
N LEU A 175 5.69 -15.39 14.29
CA LEU A 175 6.71 -14.63 13.55
C LEU A 175 7.02 -15.29 12.20
N ILE A 176 7.77 -14.56 11.38
CA ILE A 176 8.35 -15.04 10.13
C ILE A 176 9.82 -14.63 10.08
N LEU A 177 10.71 -15.57 9.76
CA LEU A 177 12.12 -15.27 9.46
C LEU A 177 12.29 -15.24 7.95
N GLU A 178 12.77 -14.13 7.41
CA GLU A 178 13.08 -13.97 5.99
C GLU A 178 14.58 -13.93 5.76
N SER A 179 15.04 -14.59 4.69
CA SER A 179 16.43 -14.48 4.22
C SER A 179 16.72 -13.08 3.67
N PHE A 180 18.00 -12.67 3.70
CA PHE A 180 18.40 -11.45 2.99
C PHE A 180 18.33 -11.65 1.48
N VAL A 181 17.82 -10.64 0.79
CA VAL A 181 17.84 -10.54 -0.66
C VAL A 181 18.97 -9.59 -1.06
N SER A 182 19.91 -10.04 -1.89
CA SER A 182 20.99 -9.18 -2.41
C SER A 182 20.50 -8.45 -3.66
N PHE A 183 19.70 -7.41 -3.46
CA PHE A 183 19.10 -6.63 -4.54
C PHE A 183 19.94 -5.40 -4.91
N GLU A 184 19.79 -4.94 -6.16
CA GLU A 184 20.38 -3.68 -6.60
C GLU A 184 19.43 -2.51 -6.39
N ARG A 185 18.12 -2.75 -6.54
CA ARG A 185 17.08 -1.73 -6.48
C ARG A 185 15.83 -2.25 -5.80
N GLU A 186 15.13 -1.36 -5.12
CA GLU A 186 13.75 -1.58 -4.73
C GLU A 186 12.88 -0.90 -5.78
N ILE A 187 11.90 -1.62 -6.32
CA ILE A 187 10.91 -1.07 -7.24
C ILE A 187 9.51 -1.37 -6.73
N SER A 188 8.53 -0.61 -7.22
CA SER A 188 7.12 -0.96 -7.01
C SER A 188 6.33 -0.72 -8.27
N ILE A 189 5.32 -1.55 -8.49
CA ILE A 189 4.32 -1.30 -9.52
C ILE A 189 2.97 -1.00 -8.88
N ILE A 190 2.26 -0.04 -9.47
CA ILE A 190 0.86 0.23 -9.17
C ILE A 190 0.03 -0.38 -10.28
N ALA A 191 -0.98 -1.17 -9.92
CA ALA A 191 -1.86 -1.78 -10.89
C ALA A 191 -3.32 -1.65 -10.44
N ALA A 192 -4.22 -1.55 -11.41
CA ALA A 192 -5.65 -1.47 -11.19
C ALA A 192 -6.37 -2.59 -11.93
N ARG A 193 -7.43 -3.13 -11.32
CA ARG A 193 -8.37 -4.04 -11.99
C ARG A 193 -9.79 -3.52 -11.85
N GLY A 194 -10.50 -3.42 -12.97
CA GLY A 194 -11.90 -3.00 -13.04
C GLY A 194 -12.88 -4.15 -12.79
N LEU A 195 -14.16 -3.82 -12.61
CA LEU A 195 -15.25 -4.81 -12.49
C LEU A 195 -15.45 -5.63 -13.77
N ASP A 196 -15.10 -5.05 -14.92
CA ASP A 196 -15.08 -5.71 -16.23
C ASP A 196 -13.87 -6.64 -16.43
N GLY A 197 -12.95 -6.69 -15.45
CA GLY A 197 -11.72 -7.47 -15.50
C GLY A 197 -10.60 -6.82 -16.28
N ALA A 198 -10.78 -5.60 -16.82
CA ALA A 198 -9.70 -4.85 -17.45
C ALA A 198 -8.62 -4.55 -16.41
N ILE A 199 -7.35 -4.63 -16.82
CA ILE A 199 -6.19 -4.32 -15.97
C ILE A 199 -5.43 -3.14 -16.58
N ALA A 200 -5.00 -2.22 -15.73
CA ALA A 200 -4.15 -1.09 -16.09
C ALA A 200 -2.97 -1.02 -15.12
N CYS A 201 -1.75 -1.12 -15.64
CA CYS A 201 -0.52 -1.06 -14.86
C CYS A 201 0.23 0.24 -15.16
N TYR A 202 0.64 0.95 -14.13
CA TYR A 202 1.54 2.10 -14.24
C TYR A 202 2.98 1.65 -14.46
N ASP A 203 3.86 2.58 -14.81
CA ASP A 203 5.30 2.33 -14.85
C ASP A 203 5.82 1.94 -13.46
N PRO A 204 6.74 0.95 -13.36
CA PRO A 204 7.44 0.67 -12.12
C PRO A 204 8.27 1.89 -11.69
N ALA A 205 8.15 2.25 -10.41
CA ALA A 205 8.95 3.31 -9.80
C ALA A 205 10.15 2.70 -9.06
N GLU A 206 11.31 3.36 -9.12
CA GLU A 206 12.46 3.03 -8.28
C GLU A 206 12.30 3.74 -6.92
N ASN A 207 12.33 2.96 -5.85
CA ASN A 207 12.04 3.43 -4.49
C ASN A 207 13.29 3.45 -3.64
N ILE A 208 13.47 4.53 -2.89
CA ILE A 208 14.52 4.63 -1.87
C ILE A 208 13.85 4.78 -0.51
N HIS A 209 14.18 3.87 0.40
CA HIS A 209 13.73 3.91 1.79
C HIS A 209 14.82 4.48 2.70
N ARG A 210 14.42 5.23 3.73
CA ARG A 210 15.28 5.68 4.83
C ARG A 210 14.60 5.30 6.14
N ASP A 211 15.31 4.58 7.00
CA ASP A 211 14.79 4.08 8.29
C ASP A 211 13.47 3.29 8.15
N GLY A 212 13.32 2.55 7.06
CA GLY A 212 12.11 1.77 6.76
C GLY A 212 10.92 2.58 6.23
N ILE A 213 11.10 3.88 5.95
CA ILE A 213 10.06 4.77 5.41
C ILE A 213 10.44 5.17 3.98
N LEU A 214 9.47 5.11 3.05
CA LEU A 214 9.68 5.55 1.67
C LEU A 214 10.09 7.02 1.64
N HIS A 215 11.28 7.31 1.12
CA HIS A 215 11.79 8.66 0.94
C HIS A 215 11.46 9.20 -0.44
N THR A 216 11.84 8.48 -1.50
CA THR A 216 11.60 8.90 -2.90
C THR A 216 11.11 7.77 -3.78
N SER A 217 10.29 8.11 -4.77
CA SER A 217 9.94 7.25 -5.91
C SER A 217 10.34 7.96 -7.21
N THR A 218 11.22 7.35 -7.99
CA THR A 218 11.82 7.92 -9.22
C THR A 218 11.28 7.22 -10.46
N LEU A 219 10.91 8.01 -11.47
CA LEU A 219 10.41 7.53 -12.75
C LEU A 219 11.09 8.23 -13.93
N PRO A 220 11.52 7.47 -14.96
CA PRO A 220 11.48 6.00 -15.04
C PRO A 220 12.43 5.35 -14.02
N ALA A 221 12.10 4.13 -13.58
CA ALA A 221 13.03 3.32 -12.80
C ALA A 221 14.24 2.92 -13.66
N SER A 222 15.42 2.81 -13.05
CA SER A 222 16.64 2.41 -13.75
C SER A 222 16.70 0.88 -13.95
N ILE A 223 15.71 0.31 -14.65
CA ILE A 223 15.54 -1.13 -14.89
C ILE A 223 15.37 -1.42 -16.39
N SER A 224 15.53 -2.68 -16.79
CA SER A 224 15.28 -3.13 -18.16
C SER A 224 13.78 -3.17 -18.48
N ASP A 225 13.44 -3.15 -19.76
CA ASP A 225 12.05 -3.33 -20.22
C ASP A 225 11.53 -4.73 -19.85
N GLU A 226 12.40 -5.74 -19.86
CA GLU A 226 12.08 -7.10 -19.43
C GLU A 226 11.73 -7.16 -17.95
N THR A 227 12.50 -6.49 -17.09
CA THR A 227 12.20 -6.37 -15.66
C THR A 227 10.87 -5.64 -15.44
N ALA A 228 10.62 -4.57 -16.20
CA ALA A 228 9.35 -3.85 -16.11
C ALA A 228 8.15 -4.69 -16.57
N ALA A 229 8.32 -5.50 -17.63
CA ALA A 229 7.31 -6.45 -18.09
C ALA A 229 7.03 -7.55 -17.05
N ALA A 230 8.07 -8.09 -16.41
CA ALA A 230 7.93 -9.08 -15.35
C ALA A 230 7.14 -8.54 -14.14
N ALA A 231 7.37 -7.27 -13.76
CA ALA A 231 6.59 -6.62 -12.69
C ALA A 231 5.10 -6.49 -13.07
N ARG A 232 4.79 -6.16 -14.33
CA ARG A 232 3.41 -6.10 -14.85
C ARG A 232 2.73 -7.47 -14.83
N GLU A 233 3.42 -8.50 -15.33
CA GLU A 233 2.91 -9.88 -15.33
C GLU A 233 2.62 -10.39 -13.92
N ALA A 234 3.52 -10.11 -12.97
CA ALA A 234 3.32 -10.45 -11.56
C ALA A 234 2.07 -9.76 -10.97
N ALA A 235 1.88 -8.47 -11.28
CA ALA A 235 0.70 -7.73 -10.84
C ALA A 235 -0.61 -8.30 -11.43
N GLU A 236 -0.61 -8.63 -12.73
CA GLU A 236 -1.76 -9.23 -13.41
C GLU A 236 -2.15 -10.58 -12.80
N LYS A 237 -1.16 -11.44 -12.50
CA LYS A 237 -1.38 -12.74 -11.83
C LYS A 237 -2.00 -12.57 -10.44
N ILE A 238 -1.47 -11.66 -9.63
CA ILE A 238 -2.01 -11.37 -8.29
C ILE A 238 -3.45 -10.84 -8.37
N LEU A 239 -3.69 -9.86 -9.25
CA LEU A 239 -5.02 -9.27 -9.44
C LEU A 239 -6.05 -10.32 -9.90
N ALA A 240 -5.67 -11.21 -10.81
CA ALA A 240 -6.52 -12.29 -11.29
C ALA A 240 -6.82 -13.31 -10.19
N ALA A 241 -5.81 -13.77 -9.45
CA ALA A 241 -5.95 -14.78 -8.39
C ALA A 241 -6.81 -14.30 -7.20
N LEU A 242 -6.80 -13.00 -6.91
CA LEU A 242 -7.65 -12.39 -5.88
C LEU A 242 -9.07 -12.08 -6.39
N GLY A 243 -9.33 -12.14 -7.69
CA GLY A 243 -10.54 -11.53 -8.28
C GLY A 243 -10.64 -10.04 -7.94
N TYR A 244 -9.49 -9.36 -7.93
CA TYR A 244 -9.31 -8.05 -7.33
C TYR A 244 -10.10 -6.96 -8.08
N VAL A 245 -10.58 -5.95 -7.36
CA VAL A 245 -11.18 -4.73 -7.93
C VAL A 245 -10.65 -3.53 -7.15
N GLY A 246 -10.17 -2.52 -7.84
CA GLY A 246 -9.49 -1.38 -7.23
C GLY A 246 -8.04 -1.28 -7.67
N VAL A 247 -7.21 -0.66 -6.83
CA VAL A 247 -5.77 -0.43 -7.04
C VAL A 247 -4.97 -1.17 -5.98
N ILE A 248 -3.89 -1.82 -6.40
CA ILE A 248 -2.90 -2.50 -5.56
C ILE A 248 -1.51 -1.89 -5.79
N GLY A 249 -0.71 -1.80 -4.74
CA GLY A 249 0.74 -1.59 -4.83
C GLY A 249 1.47 -2.91 -4.58
N ILE A 250 2.47 -3.24 -5.40
CA ILE A 250 3.30 -4.43 -5.18
C ILE A 250 4.76 -4.00 -5.21
N GLU A 251 5.49 -4.37 -4.17
CA GLU A 251 6.90 -4.04 -4.02
C GLU A 251 7.78 -5.23 -4.41
N PHE A 252 8.88 -4.93 -5.08
CA PHE A 252 9.86 -5.91 -5.53
C PHE A 252 11.28 -5.47 -5.20
N PHE A 253 12.11 -6.46 -4.96
CA PHE A 253 13.55 -6.36 -5.03
C PHE A 253 13.99 -6.77 -6.44
N ALA A 254 14.66 -5.87 -7.16
CA ALA A 254 15.27 -6.16 -8.45
C ALA A 254 16.74 -6.58 -8.24
N LEU A 255 17.08 -7.77 -8.72
CA LEU A 255 18.42 -8.35 -8.61
C LEU A 255 19.34 -7.89 -9.75
N ALA A 256 20.63 -8.15 -9.62
CA ALA A 256 21.65 -7.76 -10.59
C ALA A 256 21.47 -8.39 -11.99
N ASP A 257 20.80 -9.55 -12.07
CA ASP A 257 20.46 -10.22 -13.32
C ASP A 257 19.13 -9.73 -13.94
N GLY A 258 18.47 -8.76 -13.31
CA GLY A 258 17.18 -8.21 -13.74
C GLY A 258 15.96 -9.01 -13.28
N SER A 259 16.14 -10.12 -12.55
CA SER A 259 15.04 -10.88 -11.96
C SER A 259 14.42 -10.15 -10.77
N LEU A 260 13.16 -10.49 -10.47
CA LEU A 260 12.37 -9.86 -9.41
C LEU A 260 12.05 -10.86 -8.29
N ILE A 261 12.19 -10.37 -7.05
CA ILE A 261 11.69 -11.02 -5.85
C ILE A 261 10.61 -10.12 -5.25
N ALA A 262 9.38 -10.58 -5.11
CA ALA A 262 8.32 -9.83 -4.45
C ALA A 262 8.60 -9.70 -2.94
N ASN A 263 8.43 -8.49 -2.43
CA ASN A 263 8.59 -8.15 -1.02
C ASN A 263 7.26 -8.31 -0.27
N GLU A 264 6.29 -7.46 -0.63
CA GLU A 264 4.93 -7.39 -0.06
C GLU A 264 3.93 -6.77 -1.06
N MET A 265 2.63 -6.88 -0.76
CA MET A 265 1.56 -6.25 -1.51
C MET A 265 0.65 -5.41 -0.59
N ALA A 266 0.27 -4.22 -1.06
CA ALA A 266 -0.66 -3.34 -0.37
C ALA A 266 -1.98 -3.31 -1.16
N PRO A 267 -3.07 -3.94 -0.68
CA PRO A 267 -4.36 -4.00 -1.37
C PRO A 267 -5.12 -2.67 -1.29
N ARG A 268 -4.48 -1.57 -1.68
CA ARG A 268 -4.97 -0.20 -1.65
C ARG A 268 -4.12 0.67 -2.58
N VAL A 269 -4.53 1.92 -2.74
CA VAL A 269 -3.62 2.96 -3.24
C VAL A 269 -2.37 3.05 -2.36
N HIS A 270 -1.22 3.29 -2.99
CA HIS A 270 0.09 3.14 -2.37
C HIS A 270 0.91 4.43 -2.40
N ASN A 271 1.79 4.60 -1.42
CA ASN A 271 2.63 5.79 -1.26
C ASN A 271 3.53 6.00 -2.48
N SER A 272 4.14 4.92 -2.98
CA SER A 272 4.98 4.95 -4.18
C SER A 272 4.23 5.20 -5.47
N GLY A 273 2.89 5.31 -5.44
CA GLY A 273 2.06 5.70 -6.57
C GLY A 273 1.68 7.18 -6.59
N HIS A 274 2.06 7.98 -5.58
CA HIS A 274 1.61 9.37 -5.47
C HIS A 274 2.12 10.26 -6.61
N TRP A 275 3.24 9.88 -7.24
CA TRP A 275 3.75 10.54 -8.45
C TRP A 275 2.72 10.63 -9.59
N THR A 276 1.76 9.68 -9.64
CA THR A 276 0.73 9.63 -10.69
C THR A 276 -0.20 10.84 -10.69
N GLU A 277 -0.31 11.58 -9.57
CA GLU A 277 -1.07 12.84 -9.50
C GLU A 277 -0.47 13.97 -10.36
N ALA A 278 0.85 13.96 -10.56
CA ALA A 278 1.54 15.00 -11.32
C ALA A 278 1.95 14.57 -12.72
N ALA A 279 2.21 13.27 -12.93
CA ALA A 279 2.83 12.77 -14.15
C ALA A 279 1.96 11.83 -14.98
N CYS A 280 0.73 11.52 -14.54
CA CYS A 280 -0.25 10.77 -15.32
C CYS A 280 -1.52 11.60 -15.55
N ILE A 281 -2.24 11.29 -16.62
CA ILE A 281 -3.57 11.87 -16.87
C ILE A 281 -4.60 11.38 -15.83
N VAL A 282 -4.50 10.11 -15.44
CA VAL A 282 -5.34 9.49 -14.41
C VAL A 282 -4.45 8.99 -13.30
N SER A 283 -4.59 9.59 -12.11
CA SER A 283 -3.85 9.17 -10.93
C SER A 283 -4.36 7.85 -10.39
N GLN A 284 -3.56 7.18 -9.55
CA GLN A 284 -3.99 5.96 -8.88
C GLN A 284 -5.29 6.14 -8.08
N PHE A 285 -5.58 7.35 -7.60
CA PHE A 285 -6.77 7.63 -6.79
C PHE A 285 -8.00 7.68 -7.68
N GLU A 286 -7.95 8.44 -8.78
CA GLU A 286 -9.03 8.45 -9.76
C GLU A 286 -9.20 7.08 -10.41
N GLN A 287 -8.10 6.37 -10.66
CA GLN A 287 -8.12 4.99 -11.17
C GLN A 287 -8.82 4.04 -10.19
N HIS A 288 -8.56 4.15 -8.89
CA HIS A 288 -9.23 3.37 -7.85
C HIS A 288 -10.72 3.68 -7.80
N ILE A 289 -11.10 4.96 -7.79
CA ILE A 289 -12.52 5.39 -7.81
C ILE A 289 -13.24 4.84 -9.03
N ARG A 290 -12.63 4.94 -10.22
CA ARG A 290 -13.18 4.37 -11.46
C ARG A 290 -13.41 2.87 -11.32
N ALA A 291 -12.40 2.13 -10.84
CA ALA A 291 -12.48 0.69 -10.66
C ALA A 291 -13.63 0.27 -9.73
N VAL A 292 -13.71 0.86 -8.52
CA VAL A 292 -14.74 0.48 -7.53
C VAL A 292 -16.14 0.97 -7.90
N ALA A 293 -16.26 2.08 -8.64
CA ALA A 293 -17.55 2.61 -9.11
C ALA A 293 -18.07 1.93 -10.40
N GLY A 294 -17.27 1.05 -11.01
CA GLY A 294 -17.59 0.37 -12.26
C GLY A 294 -17.48 1.25 -13.51
N LEU A 295 -16.63 2.27 -13.47
CA LEU A 295 -16.27 3.06 -14.64
C LEU A 295 -15.10 2.42 -15.40
N PRO A 296 -14.96 2.69 -16.71
CA PRO A 296 -13.78 2.27 -17.46
C PRO A 296 -12.48 2.79 -16.84
N LEU A 297 -11.49 1.91 -16.76
CA LEU A 297 -10.14 2.25 -16.33
C LEU A 297 -9.52 3.35 -17.22
N GLY A 298 -8.76 4.25 -16.60
CA GLY A 298 -8.01 5.28 -17.29
C GLY A 298 -6.72 4.77 -17.95
N ASN A 299 -6.12 5.60 -18.80
CA ASN A 299 -4.80 5.33 -19.37
C ASN A 299 -3.71 5.59 -18.29
N PRO A 300 -2.92 4.56 -17.90
CA PRO A 300 -1.90 4.69 -16.87
C PRO A 300 -0.58 5.28 -17.38
N VAL A 301 -0.47 5.59 -18.68
CA VAL A 301 0.75 6.13 -19.30
C VAL A 301 1.13 7.47 -18.68
N ARG A 302 2.39 7.53 -18.29
CA ARG A 302 3.05 8.73 -17.76
C ARG A 302 3.42 9.67 -18.91
N HIS A 303 3.19 10.98 -18.73
CA HIS A 303 3.52 12.02 -19.72
C HIS A 303 4.81 12.77 -19.42
N SER A 304 5.38 12.64 -18.23
CA SER A 304 6.60 13.37 -17.79
C SER A 304 7.41 12.52 -16.83
N ASP A 305 8.74 12.54 -16.92
CA ASP A 305 9.59 11.88 -15.92
C ASP A 305 9.41 12.62 -14.59
N CYS A 306 9.65 11.97 -13.46
CA CYS A 306 9.44 12.63 -12.17
C CYS A 306 10.18 11.98 -11.01
N VAL A 307 10.31 12.74 -9.93
CA VAL A 307 10.64 12.21 -8.62
C VAL A 307 9.63 12.71 -7.61
N MET A 308 8.95 11.77 -6.97
CA MET A 308 8.14 12.03 -5.80
C MET A 308 9.02 11.89 -4.56
N GLN A 309 8.90 12.84 -3.63
CA GLN A 309 9.58 12.84 -2.34
C GLN A 309 8.56 13.02 -1.22
N ASN A 310 8.62 12.17 -0.19
CA ASN A 310 7.79 12.32 0.99
C ASN A 310 8.26 13.50 1.85
N LEU A 311 7.30 14.16 2.50
CA LEU A 311 7.55 15.14 3.55
C LEU A 311 7.24 14.46 4.90
N ILE A 312 8.28 13.97 5.59
CA ILE A 312 8.17 13.28 6.88
C ILE A 312 8.45 14.26 8.02
N GLY A 313 7.52 14.37 8.96
CA GLY A 313 7.67 15.26 10.12
C GLY A 313 8.08 16.67 9.70
N ASP A 314 9.26 17.09 10.14
CA ASP A 314 9.78 18.45 9.96
C ASP A 314 10.22 18.76 8.52
N ASP A 315 10.26 17.77 7.62
CA ASP A 315 10.43 18.03 6.18
C ASP A 315 9.35 18.97 5.63
N ILE A 316 8.17 19.04 6.28
CA ILE A 316 7.10 19.98 5.93
C ILE A 316 7.55 21.44 5.97
N LEU A 317 8.60 21.77 6.74
CA LEU A 317 9.16 23.12 6.81
C LEU A 317 9.82 23.56 5.49
N SER A 318 10.14 22.62 4.60
CA SER A 318 10.68 22.91 3.27
C SER A 318 9.62 23.33 2.23
N VAL A 319 8.33 23.24 2.54
CA VAL A 319 7.23 23.54 1.62
C VAL A 319 7.36 24.92 0.94
N PRO A 320 7.74 26.02 1.62
CA PRO A 320 7.94 27.31 0.98
C PRO A 320 8.99 27.29 -0.15
N ASP A 321 10.04 26.48 -0.03
CA ASP A 321 11.05 26.31 -1.07
C ASP A 321 10.50 25.52 -2.26
N TRP A 322 9.71 24.48 -2.00
CA TRP A 322 9.09 23.67 -3.04
C TRP A 322 8.07 24.46 -3.87
N LEU A 323 7.24 25.28 -3.21
CA LEU A 323 6.24 26.13 -3.87
C LEU A 323 6.85 27.20 -4.80
N ARG A 324 8.16 27.47 -4.68
CA ARG A 324 8.87 28.41 -5.57
C ARG A 324 9.37 27.76 -6.87
N ARG A 325 9.24 26.45 -7.04
CA ARG A 325 9.72 25.72 -8.22
C ARG A 325 8.59 25.54 -9.23
N ASP A 326 8.88 25.82 -10.49
CA ASP A 326 7.88 25.80 -11.58
C ASP A 326 7.43 24.38 -11.97
N ASP A 327 8.24 23.37 -11.65
CA ASP A 327 8.10 21.98 -12.06
C ASP A 327 7.65 21.06 -10.91
N VAL A 328 7.04 21.62 -9.85
CA VAL A 328 6.69 20.87 -8.64
C VAL A 328 5.20 20.93 -8.33
N LEU A 329 4.60 19.75 -8.11
CA LEU A 329 3.32 19.61 -7.45
C LEU A 329 3.54 19.34 -5.96
N VAL A 330 3.01 20.21 -5.10
CA VAL A 330 3.01 20.01 -3.64
C VAL A 330 1.64 19.47 -3.20
N HIS A 331 1.63 18.39 -2.43
CA HIS A 331 0.42 17.83 -1.83
C HIS A 331 0.58 17.73 -0.30
N LEU A 332 -0.30 18.40 0.45
CA LEU A 332 -0.30 18.38 1.91
C LEU A 332 -1.58 17.70 2.43
N TYR A 333 -1.42 16.85 3.44
CA TYR A 333 -2.50 15.97 3.88
C TYR A 333 -3.45 16.59 4.91
N GLY A 334 -3.30 17.88 5.25
CA GLY A 334 -4.17 18.55 6.22
C GLY A 334 -4.02 18.04 7.65
N LYS A 335 -2.91 17.37 7.98
CA LYS A 335 -2.59 16.92 9.35
C LYS A 335 -2.14 18.12 10.19
N THR A 336 -2.75 18.30 11.35
CA THR A 336 -2.55 19.49 12.22
C THR A 336 -1.28 19.46 13.06
N GLU A 337 -0.63 18.31 13.17
CA GLU A 337 0.55 18.13 14.03
C GLU A 337 1.66 17.35 13.31
N SER A 338 2.85 17.96 13.22
CA SER A 338 4.08 17.28 12.79
C SER A 338 4.63 16.41 13.91
N ARG A 339 5.05 15.19 13.59
CA ARG A 339 5.77 14.29 14.51
C ARG A 339 6.84 13.50 13.72
N PRO A 340 7.94 13.08 14.34
CA PRO A 340 8.92 12.20 13.71
C PRO A 340 8.26 10.95 13.11
N GLY A 341 8.63 10.60 11.87
CA GLY A 341 8.06 9.46 11.14
C GLY A 341 6.66 9.69 10.55
N ARG A 342 5.96 10.79 10.87
CA ARG A 342 4.62 11.06 10.34
C ARG A 342 4.70 11.62 8.92
N LYS A 343 4.07 10.94 7.95
CA LYS A 343 3.89 11.46 6.58
C LYS A 343 2.96 12.68 6.59
N MET A 344 3.49 13.87 6.33
CA MET A 344 2.75 15.15 6.36
C MET A 344 2.26 15.60 4.99
N GLY A 345 2.98 15.19 3.94
CA GLY A 345 2.67 15.48 2.55
C GLY A 345 3.64 14.74 1.63
N HIS A 346 3.58 15.08 0.36
CA HIS A 346 4.62 14.75 -0.62
C HIS A 346 4.77 15.89 -1.61
N VAL A 347 5.90 15.89 -2.30
CA VAL A 347 6.14 16.75 -3.46
C VAL A 347 6.48 15.85 -4.64
N THR A 348 6.01 16.20 -5.83
CA THR A 348 6.40 15.53 -7.07
C THR A 348 7.01 16.56 -7.99
N GLN A 349 8.32 16.42 -8.24
CA GLN A 349 9.04 17.25 -9.19
C GLN A 349 9.06 16.56 -10.55
N LEU A 350 8.53 17.21 -11.58
CA LEU A 350 8.61 16.74 -12.96
C LEU A 350 10.01 16.99 -13.52
N ARG A 351 10.56 16.00 -14.21
CA ARG A 351 11.79 16.08 -14.98
C ARG A 351 11.38 16.06 -16.45
N ARG A 352 11.76 17.10 -17.18
CA ARG A 352 11.46 17.21 -18.62
C ARG A 352 12.54 16.56 -19.45
#